data_AF-A0A538BZQ7-F1
#
_entry.id   AF-A0A538BZQ7-F1
#
_cell.length_a   1.000
_cell.length_b   1.000
_cell.length_c   1.000
_cell.angle_alpha   90.00
_cell.angle_beta   90.00
_cell.angle_gamma   90.00
#
_symmetry.space_group_name_H-M   'P 1'
#
loop_
_entity.id
_entity.type
_entity.pdbx_description
1 polymer ?
#
loop_
_entity_poly.entity_id
_entity_poly.type
_entity_poly.pdbx_seq_one_letter_code
_entity_poly.pdbx_strand_id
1 'polypeptide(L)'
;LQWIDDYRIDALRLDAADRIEDRSPKHFLQELAETVQGRAAQLRRHVHLIAESCLDRGQMVEPRERHGYGLDAQWADDFHHSVHALLTADRSGYYKDFGALEQLARAYRNAFIYRDPYIPHRARVPGTPAQQIPGERFVVFAQNHDQVGNPMFGERLSKLAGFEELKLVAGLMLLSPFIPLLFMGEEYGEEAPFPFFVSFSDPALSDAVRDGRIRDFAAFEWAGQPPDPAAESTFERAKLDHALGDSGRGRLLSNLYRELLRLRREVGALARRSRTDLEVMADDTQGVLMVRRWDGHGEALAVFNTGEAGGSVAVAPGTRWQKAIDSSEELWGGSGAGVPGLFDGCIERTLELKPRSFVLFIGESNPEVAR
;
A
#
# COMPACT_ATOMS: atom_id res chain seq x y z
N LEU A 1 5.71 6.07 -26.81
CA LEU A 1 4.59 6.64 -27.59
C LEU A 1 3.74 5.58 -28.27
N GLN A 2 4.31 4.56 -28.91
CA GLN A 2 3.56 3.47 -29.55
C GLN A 2 2.41 2.89 -28.69
N TRP A 3 2.68 2.56 -27.42
CA TRP A 3 1.65 2.09 -26.46
C TRP A 3 0.46 3.03 -26.30
N ILE A 4 0.68 4.34 -26.40
CA ILE A 4 -0.34 5.38 -26.25
C ILE A 4 -1.13 5.53 -27.54
N ASP A 5 -0.45 5.50 -28.69
CA ASP A 5 -1.05 5.80 -29.98
C ASP A 5 -1.77 4.60 -30.57
N ASP A 6 -1.10 3.45 -30.61
CA ASP A 6 -1.57 2.26 -31.31
C ASP A 6 -2.46 1.40 -30.40
N TYR A 7 -2.05 1.27 -29.12
CA TYR A 7 -2.73 0.40 -28.14
C TYR A 7 -3.64 1.17 -27.19
N ARG A 8 -3.64 2.51 -27.25
CA ARG A 8 -4.50 3.39 -26.45
C ARG A 8 -4.36 3.18 -24.93
N ILE A 9 -3.18 2.79 -24.45
CA ILE A 9 -2.89 2.60 -23.01
C ILE A 9 -2.94 3.93 -22.25
N ASP A 10 -3.67 4.00 -21.13
CA ASP A 10 -3.88 5.22 -20.35
C ASP A 10 -2.82 5.48 -19.27
N ALA A 11 -1.96 4.49 -18.97
CA ALA A 11 -0.89 4.66 -18.00
C ALA A 11 0.31 3.76 -18.32
N LEU A 12 1.52 4.27 -18.08
CA LEU A 12 2.76 3.50 -18.15
C LEU A 12 3.42 3.48 -16.78
N ARG A 13 3.69 2.29 -16.25
CA ARG A 13 4.53 2.08 -15.07
C ARG A 13 5.97 1.89 -15.54
N LEU A 14 6.86 2.78 -15.11
CA LEU A 14 8.28 2.76 -15.42
C LEU A 14 8.99 1.87 -14.40
N ASP A 15 9.40 0.69 -14.85
CA ASP A 15 10.18 -0.27 -14.07
C ASP A 15 11.53 0.31 -13.67
N ALA A 16 11.90 0.10 -12.41
CA ALA A 16 13.17 0.50 -11.81
C ALA A 16 13.65 1.88 -12.31
N ALA A 17 12.80 2.89 -12.22
CA ALA A 17 13.08 4.22 -12.78
C ALA A 17 14.33 4.86 -12.14
N ASP A 18 14.69 4.43 -10.92
CA ASP A 18 15.96 4.79 -10.28
C ASP A 18 17.22 4.25 -10.97
N ARG A 19 17.08 3.24 -11.84
CA ARG A 19 18.18 2.60 -12.60
C ARG A 19 18.37 3.16 -14.00
N ILE A 20 17.52 4.10 -14.41
CA ILE A 20 17.71 4.84 -15.65
C ILE A 20 18.77 5.91 -15.40
N GLU A 21 20.03 5.54 -15.61
CA GLU A 21 21.16 6.46 -15.44
C GLU A 21 21.27 7.41 -16.64
N ASP A 22 21.03 8.69 -16.41
CA ASP A 22 21.24 9.74 -17.40
C ASP A 22 21.91 10.97 -16.78
N ARG A 23 23.00 11.42 -17.42
CA ARG A 23 23.79 12.59 -17.00
C ARG A 23 23.58 13.80 -17.90
N SER A 24 22.61 13.73 -18.81
CA SER A 24 22.24 14.84 -19.69
C SER A 24 21.71 16.03 -18.87
N PRO A 25 21.85 17.28 -19.35
CA PRO A 25 21.33 18.46 -18.66
C PRO A 25 19.82 18.39 -18.38
N LYS A 26 19.09 17.67 -19.23
CA LYS A 26 17.71 17.29 -19.04
C LYS A 26 17.66 15.77 -18.98
N HIS A 27 17.22 15.24 -17.84
CA HIS A 27 17.14 13.80 -17.61
C HIS A 27 16.08 13.16 -18.51
N PHE A 28 16.33 11.95 -19.01
CA PHE A 28 15.41 11.19 -19.86
C PHE A 28 14.00 11.09 -19.28
N LEU A 29 13.86 10.83 -17.97
CA LEU A 29 12.55 10.78 -17.30
C LEU A 29 11.75 12.08 -17.45
N GLN A 30 12.43 13.24 -17.38
CA GLN A 30 11.79 14.53 -17.62
C GLN A 30 11.37 14.67 -19.09
N GLU A 31 12.24 14.28 -20.02
CA GLU A 31 11.92 14.30 -21.45
C GLU A 31 10.76 13.38 -21.81
N LEU A 32 10.72 12.19 -21.22
CA LEU A 32 9.64 11.24 -21.37
C LEU A 32 8.31 11.83 -20.87
N ALA A 33 8.32 12.45 -19.68
CA ALA A 33 7.15 13.12 -19.12
C ALA A 33 6.63 14.23 -20.04
N GLU A 34 7.52 15.09 -20.54
CA GLU A 34 7.17 16.16 -21.49
C GLU A 34 6.56 15.60 -22.78
N THR A 35 7.19 14.57 -23.34
CA THR A 35 6.78 13.94 -24.59
C THR A 35 5.40 13.29 -24.45
N VAL A 36 5.17 12.56 -23.36
CA VAL A 36 3.89 11.89 -23.09
C VAL A 36 2.79 12.89 -22.80
N GLN A 37 3.05 13.93 -21.99
CA GLN A 37 2.06 14.99 -21.72
C GLN A 37 1.71 15.76 -23.00
N GLY A 38 2.70 16.10 -23.83
CA GLY A 38 2.49 16.74 -25.12
C GLY A 38 1.62 15.88 -26.05
N ARG A 39 1.87 14.57 -26.10
CA ARG A 39 1.06 13.64 -26.90
C ARG A 39 -0.35 13.47 -26.34
N ALA A 40 -0.49 13.33 -25.02
CA ALA A 40 -1.76 13.20 -24.33
C ALA A 40 -2.67 14.44 -24.58
N ALA A 41 -2.08 15.64 -24.55
CA ALA A 41 -2.77 16.89 -24.88
C ALA A 41 -3.27 16.93 -26.34
N GLN A 42 -2.45 16.49 -27.31
CA GLN A 42 -2.88 16.38 -28.71
C GLN A 42 -4.05 15.42 -28.88
N LEU A 43 -4.05 14.31 -28.14
CA LEU A 43 -5.11 13.29 -28.14
C LEU A 43 -6.33 13.67 -27.28
N ARG A 44 -6.28 14.81 -26.56
CA ARG A 44 -7.31 15.26 -25.61
C ARG A 44 -7.69 14.19 -24.58
N ARG A 45 -6.69 13.47 -24.08
CA ARG A 45 -6.87 12.50 -22.98
C ARG A 45 -5.73 12.61 -21.98
N HIS A 46 -5.92 12.04 -20.79
CA HIS A 46 -4.86 11.94 -19.80
C HIS A 46 -4.08 10.63 -20.01
N VAL A 47 -2.76 10.70 -19.85
CA VAL A 47 -1.89 9.51 -19.82
C VAL A 47 -0.98 9.64 -18.62
N HIS A 48 -1.02 8.67 -17.72
CA HIS A 48 -0.26 8.69 -16.48
C HIS A 48 1.11 8.03 -16.62
N LEU A 49 2.15 8.63 -16.06
CA LEU A 49 3.45 8.01 -15.86
C LEU A 49 3.70 7.75 -14.39
N ILE A 50 3.91 6.48 -14.04
CA ILE A 50 4.09 6.03 -12.66
C ILE A 50 5.49 5.43 -12.53
N ALA A 51 6.35 5.98 -11.67
CA ALA A 51 7.67 5.42 -11.43
C ALA A 51 7.64 4.33 -10.35
N GLU A 52 8.33 3.23 -10.56
CA GLU A 52 8.89 2.45 -9.47
C GLU A 52 10.26 3.05 -9.12
N SER A 53 10.50 3.33 -7.84
CA SER A 53 11.79 3.85 -7.40
C SER A 53 12.07 3.50 -5.95
N CYS A 54 13.23 2.92 -5.69
CA CYS A 54 13.69 2.57 -4.33
C CYS A 54 14.52 3.66 -3.62
N LEU A 55 14.55 4.88 -4.16
CA LEU A 55 15.39 5.99 -3.66
C LEU A 55 14.68 6.96 -2.71
N ASP A 56 13.38 6.80 -2.44
CA ASP A 56 12.58 7.70 -1.59
C ASP A 56 12.73 9.20 -1.96
N ARG A 57 12.74 9.49 -3.27
CA ARG A 57 12.94 10.84 -3.80
C ARG A 57 11.65 11.43 -4.35
N GLY A 58 11.12 12.45 -3.66
CA GLY A 58 10.04 13.30 -4.17
C GLY A 58 10.34 13.93 -5.54
N GLN A 59 11.61 14.05 -5.94
CA GLN A 59 12.02 14.54 -7.28
C GLN A 59 11.31 13.83 -8.44
N MET A 60 10.95 12.54 -8.30
CA MET A 60 10.26 11.80 -9.37
C MET A 60 8.93 12.46 -9.75
N VAL A 61 8.20 12.99 -8.77
CA VAL A 61 6.82 13.47 -8.92
C VAL A 61 6.66 14.98 -8.69
N GLU A 62 7.67 15.65 -8.15
CA GLU A 62 7.67 17.11 -8.04
C GLU A 62 7.52 17.77 -9.43
N PRO A 63 6.82 18.92 -9.51
CA PRO A 63 6.75 19.70 -10.73
C PRO A 63 8.12 20.18 -11.19
N ARG A 64 8.23 20.51 -12.48
CA ARG A 64 9.48 20.98 -13.09
C ARG A 64 9.93 22.32 -12.53
N GLU A 65 8.98 23.16 -12.12
CA GLU A 65 9.20 24.44 -11.45
C GLU A 65 9.93 24.27 -10.10
N ARG A 66 9.89 23.04 -9.54
CA ARG A 66 10.58 22.64 -8.30
C ARG A 66 11.69 21.62 -8.56
N HIS A 67 12.23 21.60 -9.79
CA HIS A 67 13.32 20.71 -10.20
C HIS A 67 13.02 19.20 -10.15
N GLY A 68 11.74 18.82 -10.21
CA GLY A 68 11.32 17.43 -10.38
C GLY A 68 11.18 17.00 -11.85
N TYR A 69 11.01 15.70 -12.08
CA TYR A 69 10.81 15.13 -13.41
C TYR A 69 9.37 15.31 -13.93
N GLY A 70 8.41 15.59 -13.04
CA GLY A 70 7.01 15.81 -13.37
C GLY A 70 6.26 14.54 -13.79
N LEU A 71 6.63 13.38 -13.22
CA LEU A 71 5.83 12.15 -13.35
C LEU A 71 4.54 12.26 -12.53
N ASP A 72 3.55 11.44 -12.88
CA ASP A 72 2.22 11.51 -12.27
C ASP A 72 2.19 10.91 -10.88
N ALA A 73 2.86 9.77 -10.67
CA ALA A 73 2.98 9.15 -9.36
C ALA A 73 4.27 8.33 -9.24
N GLN A 74 4.58 7.86 -8.02
CA GLN A 74 5.60 6.87 -7.78
C GLN A 74 5.16 5.83 -6.76
N TRP A 75 5.75 4.65 -6.80
CA TRP A 75 5.58 3.64 -5.76
C TRP A 75 6.23 4.12 -4.46
N ALA A 76 5.56 3.82 -3.34
CA ALA A 76 5.97 4.14 -1.98
C ALA A 76 6.02 2.86 -1.13
N ASP A 77 7.05 2.05 -1.39
CA ASP A 77 7.24 0.72 -0.82
C ASP A 77 7.38 0.72 0.72
N ASP A 78 7.80 1.85 1.31
CA ASP A 78 7.91 2.00 2.77
C ASP A 78 6.57 1.75 3.50
N PHE A 79 5.43 2.05 2.85
CA PHE A 79 4.12 1.65 3.36
C PHE A 79 4.00 0.13 3.44
N HIS A 80 4.28 -0.55 2.33
CA HIS A 80 4.25 -2.01 2.23
C HIS A 80 5.16 -2.65 3.27
N HIS A 81 6.43 -2.24 3.32
CA HIS A 81 7.41 -2.81 4.23
C HIS A 81 7.02 -2.65 5.70
N SER A 82 6.41 -1.50 6.05
CA SER A 82 5.92 -1.25 7.41
C SER A 82 4.75 -2.17 7.75
N VAL A 83 3.78 -2.32 6.85
CA VAL A 83 2.63 -3.21 7.05
C VAL A 83 3.08 -4.66 7.16
N HIS A 84 3.94 -5.13 6.24
CA HIS A 84 4.45 -6.49 6.24
C HIS A 84 5.20 -6.80 7.55
N ALA A 85 6.23 -6.02 7.89
CA ALA A 85 7.05 -6.25 9.06
C ALA A 85 6.25 -6.16 10.38
N LEU A 86 5.21 -5.32 10.43
CA LEU A 86 4.35 -5.20 11.61
C LEU A 86 3.45 -6.43 11.82
N LEU A 87 2.99 -7.06 10.73
CA LEU A 87 2.02 -8.16 10.79
C LEU A 87 2.67 -9.54 10.82
N THR A 88 3.73 -9.76 10.04
CA THR A 88 4.41 -11.06 9.94
C THR A 88 5.55 -11.21 10.96
N ALA A 89 5.92 -10.11 11.62
CA ALA A 89 7.14 -10.01 12.41
C ALA A 89 8.43 -10.34 11.63
N ASP A 90 8.38 -10.40 10.29
CA ASP A 90 9.55 -10.67 9.47
C ASP A 90 10.55 -9.51 9.57
N ARG A 91 11.82 -9.85 9.78
CA ARG A 91 12.96 -8.93 9.85
C ARG A 91 14.08 -9.33 8.88
N SER A 92 13.79 -10.21 7.91
CA SER A 92 14.71 -10.64 6.88
C SER A 92 14.97 -9.53 5.84
N GLY A 93 16.14 -9.58 5.18
CA GLY A 93 16.45 -8.70 4.05
C GLY A 93 16.28 -7.20 4.35
N TYR A 94 15.41 -6.54 3.58
CA TYR A 94 15.08 -5.12 3.76
C TYR A 94 14.03 -4.86 4.84
N TYR A 95 13.33 -5.88 5.36
CA TYR A 95 12.34 -5.74 6.44
C TYR A 95 12.98 -5.50 7.81
N LYS A 96 14.28 -5.80 7.99
CA LYS A 96 15.04 -5.52 9.23
C LYS A 96 14.94 -4.09 9.72
N ASP A 97 14.63 -3.18 8.80
CA ASP A 97 14.56 -1.74 9.02
C ASP A 97 13.16 -1.26 9.47
N PHE A 98 12.19 -2.18 9.56
CA PHE A 98 10.78 -1.92 9.82
C PHE A 98 10.25 -2.72 11.01
N GLY A 99 9.03 -2.41 11.45
CA GLY A 99 8.28 -3.18 12.44
C GLY A 99 7.64 -2.39 13.58
N ALA A 100 7.90 -1.09 13.68
CA ALA A 100 7.25 -0.23 14.66
C ALA A 100 5.99 0.45 14.06
N LEU A 101 4.95 0.67 14.86
CA LEU A 101 3.71 1.29 14.39
C LEU A 101 3.92 2.76 14.02
N GLU A 102 4.79 3.46 14.74
CA GLU A 102 5.17 4.83 14.40
C GLU A 102 5.85 4.92 13.01
N GLN A 103 6.48 3.85 12.50
CA GLN A 103 6.99 3.85 11.12
C GLN A 103 5.84 3.87 10.12
N LEU A 104 4.80 3.05 10.32
CA LEU A 104 3.60 3.11 9.49
C LEU A 104 2.93 4.48 9.57
N ALA A 105 2.83 5.07 10.77
CA ALA A 105 2.31 6.43 10.93
C ALA A 105 3.14 7.47 10.14
N ARG A 106 4.47 7.35 10.16
CA ARG A 106 5.36 8.19 9.33
C ARG A 106 5.14 7.97 7.85
N ALA A 107 4.96 6.73 7.39
CA ALA A 107 4.64 6.43 5.99
C ALA A 107 3.34 7.12 5.57
N TYR A 108 2.31 7.13 6.43
CA TYR A 108 1.07 7.89 6.18
C TYR A 108 1.30 9.41 6.08
N ARG A 109 2.05 10.00 7.03
CA ARG A 109 2.30 11.45 7.07
C ARG A 109 3.18 11.91 5.89
N ASN A 110 4.20 11.10 5.55
CA ASN A 110 5.33 11.54 4.73
C ASN A 110 5.51 10.77 3.41
N ALA A 111 4.75 9.70 3.15
CA ALA A 111 4.94 8.70 2.08
C ALA A 111 6.20 7.84 2.22
N PHE A 112 7.29 8.42 2.74
CA PHE A 112 8.54 7.73 3.02
C PHE A 112 8.88 7.75 4.51
N ILE A 113 9.59 6.72 4.94
CA ILE A 113 10.24 6.61 6.24
C ILE A 113 11.70 7.00 6.00
N TYR A 114 11.97 8.32 5.98
CA TYR A 114 13.34 8.82 5.85
C TYR A 114 14.24 8.15 6.88
N ARG A 115 15.19 7.34 6.40
CA ARG A 115 16.05 6.53 7.26
C ARG A 115 17.10 7.41 7.92
N ASP A 116 17.36 7.15 9.20
CA ASP A 116 18.39 7.84 9.96
C ASP A 116 19.77 7.66 9.28
N PRO A 117 20.44 8.76 8.86
CA PRO A 117 21.75 8.70 8.21
C PRO A 117 22.87 8.18 9.12
N TYR A 118 22.66 8.05 10.43
CA TYR A 118 23.67 7.58 11.39
C TYR A 118 23.70 6.06 11.60
N ILE A 119 22.86 5.28 10.90
CA ILE A 119 22.85 3.81 10.98
C ILE A 119 23.78 3.22 9.89
N PRO A 120 24.94 2.61 10.24
CA PRO A 120 26.04 2.32 9.31
C PRO A 120 25.74 1.37 8.14
N HIS A 121 24.77 0.45 8.27
CA HIS A 121 24.38 -0.46 7.18
C HIS A 121 23.45 0.18 6.14
N ARG A 122 23.15 1.49 6.28
CA ARG A 122 22.17 2.25 5.49
C ARG A 122 22.80 3.40 4.71
N ALA A 123 24.03 3.25 4.22
CA ALA A 123 24.67 4.24 3.34
C ALA A 123 24.03 4.25 1.93
N ARG A 124 22.75 4.62 1.84
CA ARG A 124 22.13 5.12 0.61
C ARG A 124 22.06 6.65 0.71
N VAL A 125 22.13 7.32 -0.44
CA VAL A 125 21.88 8.76 -0.53
C VAL A 125 20.53 9.06 0.12
N PRO A 126 20.43 9.99 1.09
CA PRO A 126 19.16 10.32 1.73
C PRO A 126 18.09 10.67 0.69
N GLY A 127 16.87 10.17 0.90
CA GLY A 127 15.70 10.57 0.13
C GLY A 127 15.45 12.08 0.22
N THR A 128 14.65 12.63 -0.71
CA THR A 128 14.28 14.05 -0.66
C THR A 128 12.94 14.25 0.03
N PRO A 129 12.78 15.30 0.86
CA PRO A 129 11.52 15.60 1.53
C PRO A 129 10.35 15.63 0.55
N ALA A 130 9.26 14.98 0.95
CA ALA A 130 8.06 14.81 0.15
C ALA A 130 6.82 15.32 0.87
N GLN A 131 6.91 15.89 2.09
CA GLN A 131 5.77 16.21 2.96
C GLN A 131 4.70 17.09 2.30
N GLN A 132 5.11 17.99 1.39
CA GLN A 132 4.19 18.90 0.70
C GLN A 132 3.56 18.30 -0.56
N ILE A 133 3.95 17.08 -0.95
CA ILE A 133 3.46 16.43 -2.15
C ILE A 133 2.07 15.82 -1.86
N PRO A 134 1.06 15.98 -2.73
CA PRO A 134 -0.26 15.36 -2.52
C PRO A 134 -0.20 13.83 -2.46
N GLY A 135 -1.15 13.20 -1.77
CA GLY A 135 -1.22 11.74 -1.63
C GLY A 135 -1.45 11.01 -2.96
N GLU A 136 -2.12 11.66 -3.91
CA GLU A 136 -2.31 11.14 -5.27
C GLU A 136 -1.02 10.95 -6.08
N ARG A 137 0.12 11.44 -5.60
CA ARG A 137 1.43 11.22 -6.22
C ARG A 137 2.12 9.95 -5.75
N PHE A 138 1.51 9.20 -4.83
CA PHE A 138 2.10 7.98 -4.27
C PHE A 138 1.16 6.80 -4.45
N VAL A 139 1.72 5.71 -4.97
CA VAL A 139 1.07 4.42 -5.09
C VAL A 139 1.52 3.55 -3.93
N VAL A 140 0.58 3.05 -3.15
CA VAL A 140 0.81 2.12 -2.05
C VAL A 140 0.12 0.79 -2.35
N PHE A 141 0.66 -0.28 -1.78
CA PHE A 141 0.16 -1.63 -1.96
C PHE A 141 0.46 -2.45 -0.72
N ALA A 142 -0.35 -3.48 -0.50
CA ALA A 142 -0.04 -4.55 0.44
C ALA A 142 0.68 -5.71 -0.25
N GLN A 143 0.37 -5.96 -1.51
CA GLN A 143 1.06 -6.93 -2.35
C GLN A 143 1.24 -6.37 -3.75
N ASN A 144 2.30 -6.82 -4.42
CA ASN A 144 2.50 -6.66 -5.85
C ASN A 144 3.29 -7.89 -6.35
N HIS A 145 3.68 -7.89 -7.63
CA HIS A 145 4.40 -9.02 -8.21
C HIS A 145 5.80 -9.24 -7.60
N ASP A 146 6.51 -8.19 -7.19
CA ASP A 146 7.81 -8.29 -6.52
C ASP A 146 7.68 -8.77 -5.07
N GLN A 147 6.78 -8.17 -4.31
CA GLN A 147 6.62 -8.43 -2.88
C GLN A 147 6.09 -9.85 -2.62
N VAL A 148 5.34 -10.41 -3.58
CA VAL A 148 4.92 -11.82 -3.55
C VAL A 148 5.94 -12.72 -4.24
N GLY A 149 6.50 -12.33 -5.39
CA GLY A 149 7.30 -13.22 -6.25
C GLY A 149 8.81 -13.22 -6.05
N ASN A 150 9.37 -12.27 -5.31
CA ASN A 150 10.78 -12.29 -4.91
C ASN A 150 11.08 -13.27 -3.76
N PRO A 151 10.21 -13.45 -2.75
CA PRO A 151 10.31 -14.57 -1.81
C PRO A 151 10.45 -15.94 -2.49
N MET A 152 11.21 -16.85 -1.88
CA MET A 152 11.57 -18.16 -2.47
C MET A 152 10.37 -18.93 -3.04
N PHE A 153 9.28 -18.98 -2.27
CA PHE A 153 8.11 -19.78 -2.60
C PHE A 153 6.95 -18.98 -3.21
N GLY A 154 7.12 -17.67 -3.42
CA GLY A 154 6.06 -16.86 -4.02
C GLY A 154 4.85 -16.68 -3.09
N GLU A 155 5.02 -16.74 -1.77
CA GLU A 155 3.90 -16.79 -0.82
C GLU A 155 3.17 -15.45 -0.76
N ARG A 156 1.84 -15.51 -0.86
CA ARG A 156 0.96 -14.36 -0.67
C ARG A 156 0.77 -14.07 0.81
N LEU A 157 0.36 -12.84 1.12
CA LEU A 157 0.02 -12.43 2.48
C LEU A 157 -1.08 -13.30 3.11
N SER A 158 -1.98 -13.87 2.30
CA SER A 158 -3.02 -14.83 2.73
C SER A 158 -2.47 -16.14 3.31
N LYS A 159 -1.22 -16.50 2.98
CA LYS A 159 -0.51 -17.64 3.57
C LYS A 159 0.32 -17.25 4.80
N LEU A 160 0.70 -15.98 4.89
CA LEU A 160 1.57 -15.45 5.95
C LEU A 160 0.78 -14.85 7.12
N ALA A 161 -0.47 -14.46 6.90
CA ALA A 161 -1.30 -13.74 7.86
C ALA A 161 -2.71 -14.36 7.96
N GLY A 162 -3.34 -14.18 9.13
CA GLY A 162 -4.69 -14.65 9.37
C GLY A 162 -5.77 -13.81 8.68
N PHE A 163 -7.02 -14.27 8.77
CA PHE A 163 -8.15 -13.63 8.09
C PHE A 163 -8.42 -12.21 8.61
N GLU A 164 -8.25 -11.97 9.91
CA GLU A 164 -8.43 -10.63 10.49
C GLU A 164 -7.34 -9.67 10.01
N GLU A 165 -6.09 -10.12 9.93
CA GLU A 165 -4.99 -9.35 9.37
C GLU A 165 -5.22 -8.97 7.90
N LEU A 166 -5.77 -9.88 7.07
CA LEU A 166 -6.11 -9.55 5.67
C LEU A 166 -7.15 -8.42 5.59
N LYS A 167 -8.15 -8.43 6.46
CA LYS A 167 -9.15 -7.36 6.54
C LYS A 167 -8.49 -6.06 7.00
N LEU A 168 -7.67 -6.12 8.04
CA LEU A 168 -6.91 -4.98 8.58
C LEU A 168 -6.05 -4.32 7.50
N VAL A 169 -5.32 -5.10 6.72
CA VAL A 169 -4.47 -4.63 5.62
C VAL A 169 -5.30 -3.94 4.53
N ALA A 170 -6.44 -4.52 4.16
CA ALA A 170 -7.37 -3.89 3.22
C ALA A 170 -7.82 -2.51 3.72
N GLY A 171 -8.17 -2.40 5.01
CA GLY A 171 -8.52 -1.13 5.66
C GLY A 171 -7.37 -0.13 5.63
N LEU A 172 -6.17 -0.54 6.06
CA LEU A 172 -4.98 0.31 6.08
C LEU A 172 -4.65 0.86 4.68
N MET A 173 -4.79 0.06 3.63
CA MET A 173 -4.47 0.50 2.28
C MET A 173 -5.59 1.35 1.67
N LEU A 174 -6.84 0.87 1.70
CA LEU A 174 -7.95 1.48 0.98
C LEU A 174 -8.49 2.74 1.66
N LEU A 175 -8.28 2.92 2.96
CA LEU A 175 -8.67 4.13 3.69
C LEU A 175 -7.54 5.19 3.73
N SER A 176 -6.35 4.87 3.19
CA SER A 176 -5.22 5.79 3.10
C SER A 176 -5.44 6.95 2.12
N PRO A 177 -4.69 8.06 2.20
CA PRO A 177 -4.78 9.17 1.25
C PRO A 177 -4.09 8.90 -0.11
N PHE A 178 -3.46 7.73 -0.27
CA PHE A 178 -2.62 7.38 -1.42
C PHE A 178 -3.41 6.67 -2.53
N ILE A 179 -2.80 6.43 -3.70
CA ILE A 179 -3.38 5.56 -4.73
C ILE A 179 -3.15 4.09 -4.33
N PRO A 180 -4.20 3.28 -4.06
CA PRO A 180 -4.01 1.88 -3.77
C PRO A 180 -3.77 1.08 -5.06
N LEU A 181 -2.82 0.14 -5.02
CA LEU A 181 -2.61 -0.90 -6.03
C LEU A 181 -2.95 -2.25 -5.40
N LEU A 182 -3.82 -3.01 -6.08
CA LEU A 182 -4.17 -4.38 -5.69
C LEU A 182 -3.42 -5.37 -6.56
N PHE A 183 -2.85 -6.40 -5.95
CA PHE A 183 -2.34 -7.54 -6.69
C PHE A 183 -3.47 -8.54 -6.97
N MET A 184 -3.52 -9.07 -8.19
CA MET A 184 -4.61 -9.94 -8.63
C MET A 184 -4.86 -11.09 -7.64
N GLY A 185 -6.08 -11.19 -7.14
CA GLY A 185 -6.51 -12.20 -6.18
C GLY A 185 -6.40 -11.81 -4.71
N GLU A 186 -5.73 -10.70 -4.37
CA GLU A 186 -5.68 -10.17 -3.01
C GLU A 186 -7.08 -9.93 -2.42
N GLU A 187 -8.01 -9.42 -3.24
CA GLU A 187 -9.34 -8.99 -2.83
C GLU A 187 -10.23 -10.13 -2.33
N TYR A 188 -9.89 -11.38 -2.64
CA TYR A 188 -10.57 -12.57 -2.11
C TYR A 188 -9.63 -13.52 -1.35
N GLY A 189 -8.40 -13.07 -1.08
CA GLY A 189 -7.44 -13.84 -0.29
C GLY A 189 -6.90 -15.05 -1.05
N GLU A 190 -6.59 -14.89 -2.34
CA GLU A 190 -5.94 -15.90 -3.18
C GLU A 190 -4.81 -16.59 -2.44
N GLU A 191 -4.77 -17.92 -2.51
CA GLU A 191 -3.82 -18.76 -1.82
C GLU A 191 -2.75 -19.33 -2.75
N ALA A 192 -3.01 -19.35 -4.07
CA ALA A 192 -2.04 -19.75 -5.07
C ALA A 192 -0.82 -18.82 -5.02
N PRO A 193 0.42 -19.36 -4.95
CA PRO A 193 1.62 -18.54 -4.91
C PRO A 193 1.80 -17.75 -6.22
N PHE A 194 2.72 -16.79 -6.24
CA PHE A 194 3.16 -16.14 -7.48
C PHE A 194 4.68 -16.24 -7.62
N PRO A 195 5.23 -17.42 -7.93
CA PRO A 195 6.67 -17.60 -8.07
C PRO A 195 7.21 -16.95 -9.35
N PHE A 196 8.52 -16.72 -9.40
CA PHE A 196 9.21 -16.34 -10.63
C PHE A 196 9.27 -17.53 -11.61
N PHE A 197 8.77 -17.35 -12.82
CA PHE A 197 8.80 -18.35 -13.89
C PHE A 197 9.27 -17.76 -15.22
N VAL A 198 9.89 -18.58 -16.05
CA VAL A 198 10.46 -18.21 -17.36
C VAL A 198 10.22 -19.31 -18.38
N SER A 199 10.28 -18.95 -19.67
CA SER A 199 10.18 -19.91 -20.77
C SER A 199 11.16 -19.52 -21.88
N PHE A 200 12.46 -19.63 -21.60
CA PHE A 200 13.49 -19.34 -22.59
C PHE A 200 13.67 -20.51 -23.54
N SER A 201 13.80 -20.23 -24.84
CA SER A 201 14.11 -21.24 -25.84
C SER A 201 15.57 -21.71 -25.81
N ASP A 202 16.47 -20.90 -25.24
CA ASP A 202 17.88 -21.24 -25.03
C ASP A 202 18.06 -21.94 -23.67
N PRO A 203 18.43 -23.23 -23.63
CA PRO A 203 18.66 -23.95 -22.39
C PRO A 203 19.75 -23.32 -21.51
N ALA A 204 20.80 -22.72 -22.11
CA ALA A 204 21.89 -22.12 -21.35
C ALA A 204 21.43 -20.90 -20.55
N LEU A 205 20.45 -20.15 -21.08
CA LEU A 205 19.84 -19.02 -20.38
C LEU A 205 18.95 -19.50 -19.22
N SER A 206 18.18 -20.58 -19.43
CA SER A 206 17.38 -21.21 -18.38
C SER A 206 18.25 -21.72 -17.22
N ASP A 207 19.37 -22.37 -17.51
CA ASP A 207 20.32 -22.84 -16.50
C ASP A 207 20.98 -21.66 -15.76
N ALA A 208 21.41 -20.62 -16.49
CA ALA A 208 21.98 -19.41 -15.89
C ALA A 208 21.00 -18.70 -14.93
N VAL A 209 19.72 -18.68 -15.28
CA VAL A 209 18.65 -18.10 -14.44
C VAL A 209 18.41 -18.94 -13.20
N ARG A 210 18.39 -20.28 -13.33
CA ARG A 210 18.27 -21.20 -12.21
C ARG A 210 19.41 -21.00 -11.21
N ASP A 211 20.65 -20.97 -11.69
CA ASP A 211 21.85 -20.78 -10.87
C ASP A 211 21.90 -19.37 -10.25
N GLY A 212 21.47 -18.35 -10.99
CA GLY A 212 21.31 -16.99 -10.49
C GLY A 212 20.38 -16.95 -9.27
N ARG A 213 19.20 -17.55 -9.40
CA ARG A 213 18.18 -17.56 -8.35
C ARG A 213 18.65 -18.32 -7.09
N ILE A 214 19.34 -19.46 -7.27
CA ILE A 214 19.93 -20.21 -6.15
C ILE A 214 20.95 -19.35 -5.40
N ARG A 215 21.81 -18.61 -6.11
CA ARG A 215 22.79 -17.70 -5.49
C ARG A 215 22.13 -16.55 -4.76
N ASP A 216 21.10 -15.93 -5.35
CA ASP A 216 20.38 -14.83 -4.71
C ASP A 216 19.74 -15.28 -3.40
N PHE A 217 19.12 -16.47 -3.37
CA PHE A 217 18.50 -17.01 -2.15
C PHE A 217 19.49 -17.50 -1.10
N ALA A 218 20.69 -17.94 -1.49
CA ALA A 218 21.73 -18.30 -0.54
C ALA A 218 22.14 -17.12 0.37
N ALA A 219 21.94 -15.87 -0.09
CA ALA A 219 22.19 -14.67 0.70
C ALA A 219 21.13 -14.40 1.80
N PHE A 220 19.97 -15.06 1.75
CA PHE A 220 18.83 -14.83 2.66
C PHE A 220 18.63 -15.93 3.72
N GLU A 221 19.55 -16.90 3.83
CA GLU A 221 19.47 -18.04 4.78
C GLU A 221 18.14 -18.83 4.75
N TRP A 222 17.41 -18.79 3.63
CA TRP A 222 16.11 -19.45 3.51
C TRP A 222 16.23 -20.97 3.41
N ALA A 223 15.39 -21.69 4.16
CA ALA A 223 15.36 -23.15 4.17
C ALA A 223 14.50 -23.70 3.03
N GLY A 224 15.07 -24.57 2.19
CA GLY A 224 14.35 -25.29 1.13
C GLY A 224 15.04 -25.22 -0.23
N GLN A 225 14.47 -25.92 -1.21
CA GLN A 225 14.88 -25.82 -2.60
C GLN A 225 13.93 -24.87 -3.35
N PRO A 226 14.45 -23.84 -4.04
CA PRO A 226 13.59 -22.95 -4.81
C PRO A 226 12.89 -23.72 -5.94
N PRO A 227 11.64 -23.37 -6.29
CA PRO A 227 10.98 -23.95 -7.46
C PRO A 227 11.78 -23.63 -8.73
N ASP A 228 11.90 -24.60 -9.64
CA ASP A 228 12.58 -24.38 -10.92
C ASP A 228 11.80 -23.36 -11.76
N PRO A 229 12.37 -22.18 -12.08
CA PRO A 229 11.66 -21.16 -12.84
C PRO A 229 11.26 -21.61 -14.25
N ALA A 230 12.01 -22.56 -14.84
CA ALA A 230 11.76 -23.06 -16.19
C ALA A 230 10.74 -24.22 -16.24
N ALA A 231 10.33 -24.76 -15.09
CA ALA A 231 9.35 -25.84 -15.06
C ALA A 231 7.94 -25.30 -15.29
N GLU A 232 7.19 -25.93 -16.20
CA GLU A 232 5.79 -25.57 -16.50
C GLU A 232 4.92 -25.61 -15.24
N SER A 233 5.17 -26.54 -14.32
CA SER A 233 4.47 -26.63 -13.03
C SER A 233 4.64 -25.38 -12.15
N THR A 234 5.73 -24.60 -12.31
CA THR A 234 5.92 -23.34 -11.60
C THR A 234 4.94 -22.27 -12.10
N PHE A 235 4.70 -22.19 -13.41
CA PHE A 235 3.67 -21.33 -13.99
C PHE A 235 2.26 -21.80 -13.64
N GLU A 236 1.98 -23.10 -13.72
CA GLU A 236 0.65 -23.65 -13.41
C GLU A 236 0.23 -23.37 -11.96
N ARG A 237 1.16 -23.44 -11.00
CA ARG A 237 0.89 -23.07 -9.59
C ARG A 237 0.63 -21.58 -9.39
N ALA A 238 1.01 -20.72 -10.34
CA ALA A 238 0.80 -19.28 -10.25
C ALA A 238 -0.61 -18.83 -10.69
N LYS A 239 -1.40 -19.75 -11.24
CA LYS A 239 -2.75 -19.47 -11.75
C LYS A 239 -3.72 -19.27 -10.59
N LEU A 240 -4.56 -18.25 -10.74
CA LEU A 240 -5.57 -17.87 -9.77
C LEU A 240 -6.67 -18.93 -9.65
N ASP A 241 -7.15 -19.16 -8.44
CA ASP A 241 -8.38 -19.89 -8.18
C ASP A 241 -9.53 -18.92 -7.93
N HIS A 242 -10.20 -18.54 -9.02
CA HIS A 242 -11.33 -17.61 -8.97
C HIS A 242 -12.53 -18.14 -8.16
N ALA A 243 -12.65 -19.46 -7.94
CA ALA A 243 -13.76 -20.02 -7.17
C ALA A 243 -13.68 -19.66 -5.67
N LEU A 244 -12.48 -19.32 -5.17
CA LEU A 244 -12.29 -18.84 -3.79
C LEU A 244 -13.08 -17.55 -3.53
N GLY A 245 -13.13 -16.63 -4.51
CA GLY A 245 -13.87 -15.38 -4.40
C GLY A 245 -15.39 -15.55 -4.26
N ASP A 246 -15.91 -16.72 -4.59
CA ASP A 246 -17.33 -17.03 -4.54
C ASP A 246 -17.75 -17.88 -3.34
N SER A 247 -16.85 -18.19 -2.41
CA SER A 247 -17.19 -19.05 -1.28
C SER A 247 -16.52 -18.64 0.03
N GLY A 248 -17.11 -19.09 1.15
CA GLY A 248 -16.55 -18.96 2.50
C GLY A 248 -15.95 -17.59 2.81
N ARG A 249 -14.69 -17.60 3.26
CA ARG A 249 -13.92 -16.40 3.62
C ARG A 249 -13.57 -15.52 2.42
N GLY A 250 -13.35 -16.08 1.24
CA GLY A 250 -13.00 -15.30 0.05
C GLY A 250 -14.15 -14.40 -0.41
N ARG A 251 -15.40 -14.90 -0.36
CA ARG A 251 -16.60 -14.07 -0.60
C ARG A 251 -16.74 -12.94 0.42
N LEU A 252 -16.49 -13.21 1.70
CA LEU A 252 -16.54 -12.20 2.75
C LEU A 252 -15.49 -11.10 2.55
N LEU A 253 -14.25 -11.50 2.23
CA LEU A 253 -13.17 -10.54 1.95
C LEU A 253 -13.48 -9.71 0.70
N SER A 254 -13.96 -10.35 -0.37
CA SER A 254 -14.36 -9.65 -1.60
C SER A 254 -15.46 -8.61 -1.34
N ASN A 255 -16.45 -8.94 -0.50
CA ASN A 255 -17.48 -8.00 -0.08
C ASN A 255 -16.89 -6.83 0.73
N LEU A 256 -15.95 -7.11 1.63
CA LEU A 256 -15.26 -6.07 2.40
C LEU A 256 -14.50 -5.11 1.47
N TYR A 257 -13.74 -5.63 0.50
CA TYR A 257 -13.02 -4.82 -0.48
C TYR A 257 -13.97 -3.93 -1.29
N ARG A 258 -15.11 -4.48 -1.75
CA ARG A 258 -16.14 -3.70 -2.47
C ARG A 258 -16.68 -2.56 -1.61
N GLU A 259 -16.96 -2.83 -0.34
CA GLU A 259 -17.49 -1.81 0.57
C GLU A 259 -16.45 -0.73 0.89
N LEU A 260 -15.20 -1.10 1.12
CA LEU A 260 -14.10 -0.15 1.31
C LEU A 260 -13.88 0.73 0.08
N LEU A 261 -13.95 0.15 -1.13
CA LEU A 261 -13.87 0.90 -2.39
C LEU A 261 -15.06 1.85 -2.57
N ARG A 262 -16.27 1.43 -2.19
CA ARG A 262 -17.47 2.29 -2.19
C ARG A 262 -17.28 3.47 -1.25
N LEU A 263 -16.90 3.21 0.01
CA LEU A 263 -16.66 4.24 1.03
C LEU A 263 -15.56 5.20 0.60
N ARG A 264 -14.46 4.69 0.06
CA ARG A 264 -13.36 5.50 -0.50
C ARG A 264 -13.83 6.46 -1.59
N ARG A 265 -14.79 6.05 -2.43
CA ARG A 265 -15.34 6.86 -3.52
C ARG A 265 -16.38 7.89 -3.02
N GLU A 266 -17.22 7.50 -2.08
CA GLU A 266 -18.43 8.25 -1.71
C GLU A 266 -18.26 9.16 -0.50
N VAL A 267 -17.33 8.85 0.41
CA VAL A 267 -17.04 9.71 1.56
C VAL A 267 -16.04 10.78 1.14
N GLY A 268 -16.45 12.06 1.13
CA GLY A 268 -15.64 13.18 0.63
C GLY A 268 -14.25 13.27 1.27
N ALA A 269 -14.18 13.14 2.61
CA ALA A 269 -12.92 13.10 3.36
C ALA A 269 -11.97 11.96 2.94
N LEU A 270 -12.51 10.83 2.44
CA LEU A 270 -11.72 9.71 1.92
C LEU A 270 -11.39 9.86 0.43
N ALA A 271 -12.29 10.43 -0.36
CA ALA A 271 -12.11 10.67 -1.78
C ALA A 271 -11.01 11.71 -2.05
N ARG A 272 -10.86 12.71 -1.17
CA ARG A 272 -9.80 13.72 -1.24
C ARG A 272 -8.45 13.14 -0.85
N ARG A 273 -7.53 13.00 -1.82
CA ARG A 273 -6.19 12.40 -1.67
C ARG A 273 -5.15 13.39 -1.11
N SER A 274 -5.55 14.12 -0.07
CA SER A 274 -4.73 15.12 0.61
C SER A 274 -3.92 14.50 1.75
N ARG A 275 -2.71 15.01 1.97
CA ARG A 275 -1.89 14.70 3.16
C ARG A 275 -1.71 15.89 4.09
N THR A 276 -2.28 17.04 3.74
CA THR A 276 -2.37 18.21 4.63
C THR A 276 -3.63 18.18 5.48
N ASP A 277 -4.67 17.50 5.00
CA ASP A 277 -5.96 17.33 5.70
C ASP A 277 -6.03 15.93 6.32
N LEU A 278 -4.98 15.63 7.09
CA LEU A 278 -4.66 14.31 7.61
C LEU A 278 -4.03 14.48 8.99
N GLU A 279 -4.49 13.70 9.95
CA GLU A 279 -3.88 13.54 11.25
C GLU A 279 -3.68 12.05 11.51
N VAL A 280 -2.45 11.66 11.87
CA VAL A 280 -2.10 10.26 12.14
C VAL A 280 -1.35 10.13 13.44
N MET A 281 -1.97 9.43 14.39
CA MET A 281 -1.41 9.10 15.70
C MET A 281 -1.18 7.60 15.80
N ALA A 282 -0.01 7.21 16.29
CA ALA A 282 0.30 5.84 16.64
C ALA A 282 0.53 5.74 18.15
N ASP A 283 -0.05 4.73 18.76
CA ASP A 283 0.25 4.29 20.11
C ASP A 283 0.87 2.89 20.02
N ASP A 284 2.20 2.82 20.03
CA ASP A 284 2.95 1.55 20.02
C ASP A 284 2.63 0.69 21.26
N THR A 285 2.22 1.29 22.38
CA THR A 285 1.90 0.55 23.62
C THR A 285 0.56 -0.17 23.48
N GLN A 286 -0.43 0.49 22.90
CA GLN A 286 -1.76 -0.10 22.64
C GLN A 286 -1.80 -0.88 21.32
N GLY A 287 -0.82 -0.71 20.42
CA GLY A 287 -0.86 -1.24 19.07
C GLY A 287 -1.95 -0.60 18.20
N VAL A 288 -2.30 0.66 18.48
CA VAL A 288 -3.41 1.36 17.80
C VAL A 288 -2.90 2.49 16.93
N LEU A 289 -3.35 2.51 15.67
CA LEU A 289 -3.14 3.59 14.72
C LEU A 289 -4.47 4.30 14.50
N MET A 290 -4.49 5.61 14.70
CA MET A 290 -5.64 6.47 14.42
C MET A 290 -5.33 7.38 13.24
N VAL A 291 -6.21 7.37 12.24
CA VAL A 291 -6.11 8.17 11.02
C VAL A 291 -7.38 9.00 10.87
N ARG A 292 -7.26 10.31 11.07
CA ARG A 292 -8.34 11.28 10.82
C ARG A 292 -8.09 12.03 9.54
N ARG A 293 -9.11 12.19 8.71
CA ARG A 293 -9.09 12.91 7.42
C ARG A 293 -10.29 13.83 7.31
N TRP A 294 -10.14 14.97 6.63
CA TRP A 294 -11.24 15.93 6.45
C TRP A 294 -11.17 16.64 5.09
N ASP A 295 -12.30 17.20 4.66
CA ASP A 295 -12.41 17.94 3.40
C ASP A 295 -13.07 19.32 3.54
N GLY A 296 -13.30 19.76 4.79
CA GLY A 296 -13.99 21.01 5.11
C GLY A 296 -15.52 20.90 5.16
N HIS A 297 -16.09 19.77 4.75
CA HIS A 297 -17.53 19.47 4.82
C HIS A 297 -17.83 18.33 5.80
N GLY A 298 -16.92 17.37 5.92
CA GLY A 298 -17.03 16.26 6.86
C GLY A 298 -15.66 15.69 7.24
N GLU A 299 -15.71 14.73 8.15
CA GLU A 299 -14.53 14.04 8.67
C GLU A 299 -14.69 12.53 8.53
N ALA A 300 -13.57 11.83 8.40
CA ALA A 300 -13.49 10.38 8.47
C ALA A 300 -12.43 10.01 9.51
N LEU A 301 -12.78 9.12 10.43
CA LEU A 301 -11.89 8.61 11.47
C LEU A 301 -11.77 7.10 11.33
N ALA A 302 -10.61 6.64 10.87
CA ALA A 302 -10.27 5.24 10.85
C ALA A 302 -9.36 4.90 12.05
N VAL A 303 -9.72 3.85 12.78
CA VAL A 303 -8.94 3.34 13.91
C VAL A 303 -8.57 1.89 13.63
N PHE A 304 -7.29 1.57 13.74
CA PHE A 304 -6.72 0.27 13.42
C PHE A 304 -6.03 -0.28 14.65
N ASN A 305 -6.44 -1.47 15.10
CA ASN A 305 -5.69 -2.24 16.08
C ASN A 305 -4.80 -3.24 15.34
N THR A 306 -3.49 -3.00 15.37
CA THR A 306 -2.49 -3.87 14.76
C THR A 306 -1.91 -4.86 15.76
N GLY A 307 -2.32 -4.84 17.03
CA GLY A 307 -1.86 -5.76 18.07
C GLY A 307 -2.57 -7.11 18.05
N GLU A 308 -1.95 -8.08 18.72
CA GLU A 308 -2.54 -9.42 18.98
C GLU A 308 -3.52 -9.41 20.16
N ALA A 309 -3.48 -8.35 20.97
CA ALA A 309 -4.42 -8.10 22.06
C ALA A 309 -5.48 -7.06 21.64
N GLY A 310 -6.52 -6.92 22.45
CA GLY A 310 -7.42 -5.78 22.32
C GLY A 310 -6.65 -4.47 22.56
N GLY A 311 -7.05 -3.41 21.87
CA GLY A 311 -6.41 -2.11 21.94
C GLY A 311 -7.44 -1.04 22.25
N SER A 312 -7.04 -0.04 23.02
CA SER A 312 -7.90 1.08 23.40
C SER A 312 -7.36 2.40 22.86
N VAL A 313 -8.25 3.32 22.49
CA VAL A 313 -7.87 4.69 22.11
C VAL A 313 -8.92 5.70 22.52
N ALA A 314 -8.48 6.84 23.04
CA ALA A 314 -9.34 7.96 23.34
C ALA A 314 -9.62 8.78 22.07
N VAL A 315 -10.89 9.02 21.78
CA VAL A 315 -11.33 9.93 20.72
C VAL A 315 -11.74 11.25 21.36
N ALA A 316 -11.11 12.33 20.90
CA ALA A 316 -11.36 13.67 21.40
C ALA A 316 -12.81 14.12 21.16
N PRO A 317 -13.37 14.96 22.05
CA PRO A 317 -14.66 15.58 21.85
C PRO A 317 -14.66 16.55 20.65
N GLY A 318 -15.83 16.82 20.08
CA GLY A 318 -16.06 17.85 19.05
C GLY A 318 -16.87 17.39 17.84
N THR A 319 -16.80 16.09 17.49
CA THR A 319 -17.45 15.54 16.30
C THR A 319 -18.43 14.43 16.68
N ARG A 320 -19.63 14.47 16.09
CA ARG A 320 -20.58 13.36 16.19
C ARG A 320 -20.23 12.31 15.16
N TRP A 321 -19.95 11.09 15.60
CA TRP A 321 -19.42 10.02 14.78
C TRP A 321 -20.46 8.94 14.54
N GLN A 322 -20.68 8.61 13.26
CA GLN A 322 -21.47 7.45 12.83
C GLN A 322 -20.54 6.36 12.30
N LYS A 323 -20.69 5.14 12.81
CA LYS A 323 -19.91 3.98 12.36
C LYS A 323 -20.33 3.62 10.93
N ALA A 324 -19.37 3.60 10.03
CA ALA A 324 -19.57 3.22 8.63
C ALA A 324 -19.24 1.75 8.40
N ILE A 325 -18.16 1.25 9.00
CA ILE A 325 -17.75 -0.15 8.91
C ILE A 325 -16.89 -0.53 10.12
N ASP A 326 -17.02 -1.77 10.57
CA ASP A 326 -16.24 -2.39 11.64
C ASP A 326 -15.86 -3.80 11.22
N SER A 327 -14.58 -4.06 10.99
CA SER A 327 -14.11 -5.33 10.44
C SER A 327 -14.35 -6.52 11.36
N SER A 328 -14.67 -6.28 12.63
CA SER A 328 -14.97 -7.32 13.62
C SER A 328 -16.44 -7.76 13.61
N GLU A 329 -17.32 -7.10 12.85
CA GLU A 329 -18.72 -7.50 12.73
C GLU A 329 -18.88 -8.88 12.06
N GLU A 330 -19.92 -9.61 12.47
CA GLU A 330 -20.25 -10.94 11.92
C GLU A 330 -20.50 -10.90 10.41
N LEU A 331 -21.00 -9.76 9.89
CA LEU A 331 -21.16 -9.50 8.45
C LEU A 331 -19.85 -9.71 7.66
N TRP A 332 -18.70 -9.46 8.31
CA TRP A 332 -17.36 -9.60 7.73
C TRP A 332 -16.61 -10.82 8.29
N GLY A 333 -17.35 -11.78 8.86
CA GLY A 333 -16.79 -12.99 9.46
C GLY A 333 -15.97 -12.75 10.73
N GLY A 334 -16.14 -11.61 11.41
CA GLY A 334 -15.51 -11.32 12.69
C GLY A 334 -16.26 -11.90 13.88
N SER A 335 -15.72 -11.67 15.09
CA SER A 335 -16.24 -12.21 16.36
C SER A 335 -17.33 -11.36 17.03
N GLY A 336 -17.79 -10.30 16.37
CA GLY A 336 -18.79 -9.35 16.85
C GLY A 336 -18.19 -7.99 17.23
N ALA A 337 -18.94 -6.92 16.95
CA ALA A 337 -18.53 -5.54 17.22
C ALA A 337 -18.53 -5.21 18.71
N GLY A 338 -17.42 -4.65 19.20
CA GLY A 338 -17.33 -4.03 20.53
C GLY A 338 -17.58 -2.52 20.53
N VAL A 339 -17.60 -1.90 19.35
CA VAL A 339 -17.58 -0.44 19.20
C VAL A 339 -18.98 0.11 18.92
N PRO A 340 -19.41 1.21 19.58
CA PRO A 340 -20.73 1.81 19.39
C PRO A 340 -20.99 2.23 17.95
N GLY A 341 -22.23 2.06 17.47
CA GLY A 341 -22.64 2.48 16.11
C GLY A 341 -22.76 4.00 15.93
N LEU A 342 -22.99 4.73 17.02
CA LEU A 342 -23.05 6.18 17.05
C LEU A 342 -22.49 6.66 18.39
N PHE A 343 -21.68 7.71 18.37
CA PHE A 343 -21.33 8.42 19.60
C PHE A 343 -21.21 9.92 19.35
N ASP A 344 -21.61 10.68 20.36
CA ASP A 344 -21.55 12.13 20.30
C ASP A 344 -20.23 12.65 20.86
N GLY A 345 -19.70 13.69 20.24
CA GLY A 345 -18.42 14.30 20.59
C GLY A 345 -18.50 15.20 21.81
N CYS A 346 -19.55 15.19 22.61
CA CYS A 346 -19.66 16.07 23.78
C CYS A 346 -18.69 15.70 24.91
N ILE A 347 -18.21 14.46 24.93
CA ILE A 347 -17.24 13.94 25.91
C ILE A 347 -16.19 13.10 25.19
N GLU A 348 -14.99 13.06 25.77
CA GLU A 348 -13.97 12.10 25.36
C GLU A 348 -14.53 10.68 25.48
N ARG A 349 -14.26 9.84 24.48
CA ARG A 349 -14.73 8.47 24.46
C ARG A 349 -13.60 7.50 24.14
N THR A 350 -13.42 6.51 25.00
CA THR A 350 -12.52 5.39 24.74
C THR A 350 -13.21 4.38 23.82
N LEU A 351 -12.56 4.03 22.72
CA LEU A 351 -12.95 2.94 21.84
C LEU A 351 -12.12 1.71 22.15
N GLU A 352 -12.78 0.57 22.31
CA GLU A 352 -12.16 -0.73 22.55
C GLU A 352 -12.23 -1.57 21.27
N LEU A 353 -11.07 -1.84 20.67
CA LEU A 353 -10.96 -2.58 19.41
C LEU A 353 -10.56 -4.03 19.66
N LYS A 354 -11.11 -4.93 18.85
CA LYS A 354 -10.67 -6.33 18.80
C LYS A 354 -9.24 -6.42 18.25
N PRO A 355 -8.47 -7.47 18.56
CA PRO A 355 -7.18 -7.74 17.93
C PRO A 355 -7.28 -7.69 16.40
N ARG A 356 -6.22 -7.22 15.75
CA ARG A 356 -6.06 -7.24 14.28
C ARG A 356 -7.30 -6.75 13.52
N SER A 357 -7.91 -5.66 13.96
CA SER A 357 -9.19 -5.16 13.44
C SER A 357 -9.15 -3.67 13.12
N PHE A 358 -10.14 -3.18 12.37
CA PHE A 358 -10.31 -1.76 12.15
C PHE A 358 -11.77 -1.33 12.20
N VAL A 359 -11.98 -0.06 12.48
CA VAL A 359 -13.29 0.60 12.42
C VAL A 359 -13.16 1.94 11.72
N LEU A 360 -14.15 2.30 10.91
CA LEU A 360 -14.27 3.60 10.27
C LEU A 360 -15.53 4.30 10.76
N PHE A 361 -15.36 5.56 11.16
CA PHE A 361 -16.43 6.48 11.47
C PHE A 361 -16.46 7.63 10.46
N ILE A 362 -17.66 8.12 10.18
CA ILE A 362 -17.91 9.33 9.40
C ILE A 362 -18.51 10.37 10.35
N GLY A 363 -17.94 11.57 10.34
CA GLY A 363 -18.38 12.70 11.13
C GLY A 363 -18.95 13.78 10.24
N GLU A 364 -20.09 14.34 10.65
CA GLU A 364 -20.58 15.60 10.11
C GLU A 364 -19.93 16.73 10.90
N SER A 365 -19.30 17.68 10.20
CA SER A 365 -18.74 18.86 10.85
C SER A 365 -19.89 19.64 11.50
N ASN A 366 -19.91 19.75 12.83
CA ASN A 366 -20.91 20.54 13.52
C ASN A 366 -20.57 22.03 13.34
N PRO A 367 -21.33 22.82 12.54
CA PRO A 367 -20.98 24.21 12.27
C PRO A 367 -21.02 25.11 13.52
N GLU A 368 -21.56 24.63 14.64
CA GLU A 368 -21.69 25.38 15.89
C GLU A 368 -20.48 25.28 16.84
N VAL A 369 -19.54 24.34 16.63
CA VAL A 369 -18.38 24.15 17.51
C VAL A 369 -17.14 24.91 17.02
N ALA A 370 -17.18 25.49 15.82
CA ALA A 370 -16.09 26.27 15.21
C ALA A 370 -16.14 27.78 15.51
N ARG A 371 -16.80 28.21 16.60
CA ARG A 371 -16.88 29.63 17.01
C ARG A 371 -16.18 29.92 18.33
#